data_AF-D3S4W9-F1
#
_entry.id   AF-D3S4W9-F1
#
_cell.length_a   1.000
_cell.length_b   1.000
_cell.length_c   1.000
_cell.angle_alpha   90.00
_cell.angle_beta   90.00
_cell.angle_gamma   90.00
#
_symmetry.space_group_name_H-M   'P 1'
#
loop_
_entity.id
_entity.type
_entity.pdbx_description
1 polymer ?
#
loop_
_entity_poly.entity_id
_entity_poly.type
_entity_poly.pdbx_seq_one_letter_code
_entity_poly.pdbx_strand_id
1 'polypeptide(L)'
;MKKILLLILLSVISVCNALPTEPVIFVNKSTVDYQNAKILMDNFYPSREINVDGNNITVVINDITYVPAIDNLEIESKDKKLKLNIKFNRDGDKVEYESVECIEYLNLEKGKEISLFNKSYIVKDITSNYVILKEKDGKEITTNDSFEYDGYKVVVELVSSDLNDIFVNIYKNGKFMESLKLNKGQISYTKDGMLGIIYKNCTKSGKGYYFTFDVYSTIKIEEDEDFPLDNRFKVKDISGDKIKLEYKNTNKLGTKINLFNYTIIPEKCYKDYVLFKIIKRESKTVNIKNKDIAYLGDSIYAIKINNTTHVYYKGKELKNHEKIYFNSLDVFDINPLNINKDIILIGGPKVNKFVKELEDKGLLKVNITGNYLGNHIGIIQKIKNPYNDNNIYILAGSDRWGTKAAILAFLTKYNDEDTLMVEWDKGKVNIIK
;
A
#
# COMPACT_ATOMS: atom_id res chain seq x y z
N MET A 1 17.78 -54.54 -5.26
CA MET A 1 18.22 -53.14 -5.06
C MET A 1 18.05 -52.34 -6.34
N LYS A 2 16.95 -51.58 -6.48
CA LYS A 2 16.87 -50.42 -7.37
C LYS A 2 15.99 -49.39 -6.66
N LYS A 3 16.62 -48.42 -6.01
CA LYS A 3 15.97 -47.24 -5.45
C LYS A 3 15.44 -46.42 -6.63
N ILE A 4 14.12 -46.33 -6.78
CA ILE A 4 13.51 -45.30 -7.61
C ILE A 4 13.53 -44.03 -6.76
N LEU A 5 14.53 -43.18 -7.03
CA LEU A 5 14.63 -41.86 -6.43
C LEU A 5 13.60 -40.96 -7.11
N LEU A 6 12.59 -40.59 -6.35
CA LEU A 6 11.58 -39.60 -6.69
C LEU A 6 12.27 -38.23 -6.77
N LEU A 7 12.60 -37.76 -7.98
CA LEU A 7 13.04 -36.39 -8.20
C LEU A 7 11.81 -35.54 -8.55
N ILE A 8 11.11 -35.04 -7.51
CA ILE A 8 10.18 -33.93 -7.69
C ILE A 8 11.04 -32.69 -7.88
N LEU A 9 11.34 -32.37 -9.13
CA LEU A 9 11.92 -31.10 -9.52
C LEU A 9 10.81 -30.04 -9.43
N LEU A 10 10.57 -29.51 -8.23
CA LEU A 10 9.81 -28.28 -8.04
C LEU A 10 10.72 -27.11 -8.42
N SER A 11 10.96 -26.94 -9.73
CA SER A 11 11.55 -25.74 -10.29
C SER A 11 10.52 -24.62 -10.22
N VAL A 12 10.30 -24.07 -9.02
CA VAL A 12 9.75 -22.73 -8.88
C VAL A 12 10.92 -21.79 -9.20
N ILE A 13 11.04 -21.47 -10.50
CA ILE A 13 11.95 -20.44 -10.96
C ILE A 13 11.34 -19.12 -10.47
N SER A 14 11.73 -18.70 -9.28
CA SER A 14 11.51 -17.34 -8.84
C SER A 14 12.53 -16.46 -9.57
N VAL A 15 12.17 -16.02 -10.76
CA VAL A 15 12.95 -15.08 -11.56
C VAL A 15 12.85 -13.70 -10.91
N CYS A 16 13.97 -13.08 -10.55
CA CYS A 16 14.00 -11.61 -10.40
C CYS A 16 13.75 -11.04 -11.80
N ASN A 17 12.55 -10.51 -12.05
CA ASN A 17 12.21 -9.91 -13.35
C ASN A 17 13.28 -8.86 -13.71
N ALA A 18 13.85 -8.97 -14.91
CA ALA A 18 14.89 -8.08 -15.43
C ALA A 18 14.32 -6.70 -15.82
N LEU A 19 13.70 -6.02 -14.86
CA LEU A 19 13.17 -4.68 -15.05
C LEU A 19 14.32 -3.65 -15.01
N PRO A 20 14.21 -2.56 -15.78
CA PRO A 20 15.13 -1.45 -15.67
C PRO A 20 15.06 -0.82 -14.27
N THR A 21 16.20 -0.46 -13.70
CA THR A 21 16.26 0.27 -12.43
C THR A 21 16.10 1.76 -12.70
N GLU A 22 15.06 2.38 -12.13
CA GLU A 22 14.72 3.81 -12.31
C GLU A 22 14.66 4.29 -13.77
N PRO A 23 13.84 3.68 -14.65
CA PRO A 23 13.74 4.10 -16.04
C PRO A 23 13.18 5.51 -16.19
N VAL A 24 13.37 6.11 -17.37
CA VAL A 24 12.63 7.31 -17.81
C VAL A 24 11.44 6.90 -18.66
N ILE A 25 10.22 7.26 -18.24
CA ILE A 25 8.99 6.89 -18.95
C ILE A 25 8.50 8.05 -19.81
N PHE A 26 8.40 7.85 -21.13
CA PHE A 26 7.76 8.79 -22.06
C PHE A 26 6.39 8.28 -22.51
N VAL A 27 5.38 9.10 -22.25
CA VAL A 27 3.98 8.83 -22.64
C VAL A 27 3.27 10.13 -23.03
N ASN A 28 2.37 10.06 -23.99
CA ASN A 28 1.56 11.19 -24.42
C ASN A 28 0.36 11.40 -23.48
N LYS A 29 0.40 12.48 -22.68
CA LYS A 29 -0.64 12.82 -21.67
C LYS A 29 -2.05 12.97 -22.26
N SER A 30 -2.17 13.30 -23.55
CA SER A 30 -3.45 13.52 -24.23
C SER A 30 -4.12 12.23 -24.72
N THR A 31 -3.54 11.06 -24.43
CA THR A 31 -3.99 9.77 -24.96
C THR A 31 -4.46 8.84 -23.85
N VAL A 32 -5.27 7.84 -24.19
CA VAL A 32 -5.73 6.81 -23.24
C VAL A 32 -4.58 6.00 -22.64
N ASP A 33 -3.45 5.91 -23.34
CA ASP A 33 -2.26 5.22 -22.87
C ASP A 33 -1.64 5.90 -21.64
N TYR A 34 -1.88 7.20 -21.42
CA TYR A 34 -1.45 7.88 -20.19
C TYR A 34 -2.11 7.28 -18.94
N GLN A 35 -3.37 6.87 -19.01
CA GLN A 35 -4.02 6.24 -17.86
C GLN A 35 -3.44 4.84 -17.58
N ASN A 36 -3.09 4.10 -18.64
CA ASN A 36 -2.41 2.81 -18.48
C ASN A 36 -0.98 2.99 -17.94
N ALA A 37 -0.27 4.03 -18.40
CA ALA A 37 1.08 4.36 -17.95
C ALA A 37 1.16 4.62 -16.45
N LYS A 38 0.09 5.14 -15.82
CA LYS A 38 0.03 5.30 -14.36
C LYS A 38 0.27 3.99 -13.61
N ILE A 39 -0.17 2.85 -14.14
CA ILE A 39 0.10 1.51 -13.55
C ILE A 39 1.61 1.26 -13.49
N LEU A 40 2.33 1.64 -14.55
CA LEU A 40 3.78 1.51 -14.63
C LEU A 40 4.47 2.54 -13.72
N MET A 41 4.02 3.80 -13.76
CA MET A 41 4.57 4.89 -12.95
C MET A 41 4.42 4.62 -11.45
N ASP A 42 3.30 4.06 -10.99
CA ASP A 42 3.07 3.65 -9.59
C ASP A 42 4.09 2.60 -9.11
N ASN A 43 4.74 1.89 -10.03
CA ASN A 43 5.80 0.93 -9.71
C ASN A 43 7.19 1.57 -9.70
N PHE A 44 7.44 2.69 -10.39
CA PHE A 44 8.79 3.23 -10.55
C PHE A 44 9.02 4.59 -9.88
N TYR A 45 7.97 5.38 -9.69
CA TYR A 45 8.08 6.74 -9.17
C TYR A 45 7.36 6.92 -7.83
N PRO A 46 8.00 7.61 -6.88
CA PRO A 46 7.30 8.14 -5.72
C PRO A 46 6.14 9.04 -6.15
N SER A 47 5.03 9.01 -5.41
CA SER A 47 3.83 9.78 -5.74
C SER A 47 3.10 10.34 -4.51
N ARG A 48 2.31 11.38 -4.74
CA ARG A 48 1.27 11.87 -3.81
C ARG A 48 -0.08 11.86 -4.50
N GLU A 49 -1.08 11.29 -3.86
CA GLU A 49 -2.47 11.40 -4.30
C GLU A 49 -3.26 12.22 -3.29
N ILE A 50 -4.02 13.19 -3.77
CA ILE A 50 -4.74 14.16 -2.95
C ILE A 50 -6.22 13.85 -2.94
N ASN A 51 -6.76 13.66 -1.73
CA ASN A 51 -8.18 13.43 -1.50
C ASN A 51 -8.73 14.57 -0.64
N VAL A 52 -9.69 15.33 -1.17
CA VAL A 52 -10.34 16.44 -0.49
C VAL A 52 -11.76 16.04 -0.12
N ASP A 53 -12.07 16.08 1.18
CA ASP A 53 -13.41 15.85 1.73
C ASP A 53 -13.76 16.99 2.71
N GLY A 54 -14.47 17.99 2.18
CA GLY A 54 -14.79 19.21 2.91
C GLY A 54 -13.54 19.94 3.43
N ASN A 55 -13.36 19.95 4.75
CA ASN A 55 -12.18 20.56 5.41
C ASN A 55 -11.06 19.54 5.68
N ASN A 56 -11.25 18.27 5.37
CA ASN A 56 -10.24 17.23 5.55
C ASN A 56 -9.51 17.02 4.23
N ILE A 57 -8.20 17.21 4.23
CA ILE A 57 -7.35 16.84 3.09
C ILE A 57 -6.52 15.63 3.50
N THR A 58 -6.65 14.54 2.76
CA THR A 58 -5.82 13.35 2.90
C THR A 58 -4.81 13.30 1.77
N VAL A 59 -3.53 13.21 2.14
CA VAL A 59 -2.43 12.94 1.22
C VAL A 59 -2.05 11.47 1.36
N VAL A 60 -2.22 10.71 0.29
CA VAL A 60 -1.71 9.33 0.19
C VAL A 60 -0.31 9.40 -0.40
N ILE A 61 0.65 8.97 0.40
CA ILE A 61 2.08 9.01 0.14
C ILE A 61 2.51 7.61 -0.32
N ASN A 62 3.18 7.53 -1.47
CA ASN A 62 3.85 6.32 -1.93
C ASN A 62 5.30 6.68 -2.21
N ASP A 63 6.22 6.31 -1.32
CA ASP A 63 7.65 6.52 -1.48
C ASP A 63 8.31 5.24 -1.98
N ILE A 64 9.24 5.36 -2.91
CA ILE A 64 10.02 4.24 -3.47
C ILE A 64 11.49 4.53 -3.23
N THR A 65 12.22 3.56 -2.70
CA THR A 65 13.65 3.66 -2.43
C THR A 65 14.33 2.35 -2.78
N TYR A 66 15.57 2.42 -3.28
CA TYR A 66 16.39 1.26 -3.57
C TYR A 66 17.53 1.19 -2.54
N VAL A 67 17.67 0.05 -1.87
CA VAL A 67 18.66 -0.15 -0.80
C VAL A 67 19.50 -1.39 -1.11
N PRO A 68 20.82 -1.26 -1.29
CA PRO A 68 21.71 -2.40 -1.39
C PRO A 68 21.93 -3.03 0.00
N ALA A 69 21.89 -4.36 0.08
CA ALA A 69 22.18 -5.11 1.30
C ALA A 69 22.96 -6.39 0.98
N ILE A 70 23.86 -6.80 1.87
CA ILE A 70 24.74 -7.98 1.67
C ILE A 70 24.03 -9.24 2.17
N ASP A 71 23.67 -9.25 3.45
CA ASP A 71 23.05 -10.36 4.20
C ASP A 71 21.92 -9.87 5.15
N ASN A 72 21.94 -8.59 5.50
CA ASN A 72 20.92 -7.95 6.33
C ASN A 72 20.45 -6.63 5.72
N LEU A 73 19.14 -6.52 5.49
CA LEU A 73 18.47 -5.30 5.09
C LEU A 73 17.91 -4.59 6.33
N GLU A 74 18.40 -3.40 6.59
CA GLU A 74 17.89 -2.52 7.64
C GLU A 74 17.08 -1.36 7.02
N ILE A 75 15.87 -1.15 7.52
CA ILE A 75 15.00 -0.05 7.12
C ILE A 75 14.58 0.71 8.37
N GLU A 76 14.92 2.00 8.45
CA GLU A 76 14.53 2.88 9.54
C GLU A 76 13.58 3.98 9.00
N SER A 77 12.49 4.25 9.72
CA SER A 77 11.62 5.37 9.40
C SER A 77 12.34 6.71 9.64
N LYS A 78 12.00 7.75 8.87
CA LYS A 78 12.64 9.08 9.01
C LYS A 78 12.53 9.67 10.42
N ASP A 79 11.46 9.33 11.14
CA ASP A 79 11.22 9.76 12.53
C ASP A 79 11.78 8.78 13.58
N LYS A 80 12.49 7.73 13.15
CA LYS A 80 13.11 6.68 13.98
C LYS A 80 12.14 5.93 14.89
N LYS A 81 10.85 5.98 14.57
CA LYS A 81 9.82 5.24 15.32
C LYS A 81 9.70 3.79 14.88
N LEU A 82 10.09 3.46 13.66
CA LEU A 82 10.01 2.09 13.15
C LEU A 82 11.36 1.66 12.60
N LYS A 83 11.78 0.46 13.00
CA LYS A 83 12.94 -0.24 12.44
C LYS A 83 12.53 -1.64 11.97
N LEU A 84 12.89 -1.98 10.75
CA LEU A 84 12.77 -3.32 10.19
C LEU A 84 14.16 -3.91 9.98
N ASN A 85 14.40 -5.13 10.45
CA ASN A 85 15.61 -5.89 10.19
C ASN A 85 15.25 -7.19 9.48
N ILE A 86 15.83 -7.41 8.31
CA ILE A 86 15.56 -8.58 7.49
C ILE A 86 16.89 -9.25 7.16
N LYS A 87 17.12 -10.41 7.77
CA LYS A 87 18.26 -11.27 7.42
C LYS A 87 17.86 -12.19 6.29
N PHE A 88 18.76 -12.36 5.33
CA PHE A 88 18.51 -13.19 4.17
C PHE A 88 19.80 -13.87 3.69
N ASN A 89 19.61 -15.01 3.06
CA ASN A 89 20.63 -15.69 2.27
C ASN A 89 20.35 -15.55 0.79
N ARG A 90 21.38 -15.86 0.01
CA ARG A 90 21.36 -15.87 -1.44
C ARG A 90 21.67 -17.26 -1.98
N ASP A 91 20.91 -17.69 -2.97
CA ASP A 91 21.22 -18.83 -3.82
C ASP A 91 21.06 -18.40 -5.29
N GLY A 92 22.18 -18.04 -5.92
CA GLY A 92 22.19 -17.39 -7.23
C GLY A 92 21.41 -16.06 -7.22
N ASP A 93 20.32 -16.01 -7.97
CA ASP A 93 19.39 -14.87 -8.05
C ASP A 93 18.24 -14.95 -7.05
N LYS A 94 18.16 -16.03 -6.25
CA LYS A 94 17.12 -16.21 -5.25
C LYS A 94 17.53 -15.64 -3.91
N VAL A 95 16.57 -15.00 -3.26
CA VAL A 95 16.69 -14.48 -1.90
C VAL A 95 15.80 -15.32 -0.99
N GLU A 96 16.39 -15.89 0.04
CA GLU A 96 15.69 -16.65 1.07
C GLU A 96 15.78 -15.92 2.39
N TYR A 97 14.64 -15.64 3.02
CA TYR A 97 14.59 -14.87 4.26
C TYR A 97 14.83 -15.78 5.46
N GLU A 98 15.80 -15.41 6.30
CA GLU A 98 16.08 -16.15 7.53
C GLU A 98 15.23 -15.64 8.68
N SER A 99 15.24 -14.33 8.91
CA SER A 99 14.50 -13.67 9.99
C SER A 99 13.96 -12.32 9.54
N VAL A 100 12.75 -11.98 9.99
CA VAL A 100 12.15 -10.66 9.80
C VAL A 100 11.72 -10.14 11.18
N GLU A 101 12.36 -9.05 11.61
CA GLU A 101 12.06 -8.36 12.86
C GLU A 101 11.52 -6.96 12.59
N CYS A 102 10.55 -6.55 13.39
CA CYS A 102 9.96 -5.21 13.37
C CYS A 102 9.99 -4.63 14.78
N ILE A 103 10.51 -3.42 14.94
CA ILE A 103 10.61 -2.71 16.21
C ILE A 103 9.90 -1.37 16.07
N GLU A 104 8.88 -1.15 16.88
CA GLU A 104 8.16 0.13 16.98
C GLU A 104 8.52 0.82 18.30
N TYR A 105 9.12 2.02 18.23
CA TYR A 105 9.49 2.87 19.34
C TYR A 105 8.37 3.89 19.62
N LEU A 106 7.67 3.70 20.75
CA LEU A 106 6.37 4.32 21.03
C LEU A 106 6.36 5.16 22.32
N ASN A 107 7.37 5.02 23.20
CA ASN A 107 7.39 5.68 24.52
C ASN A 107 6.04 5.50 25.26
N LEU A 108 5.67 4.24 25.49
CA LEU A 108 4.42 3.78 26.05
C LEU A 108 4.25 4.22 27.51
N GLU A 109 3.25 5.07 27.75
CA GLU A 109 2.88 5.57 29.08
C GLU A 109 1.35 5.62 29.18
N LYS A 110 0.80 5.23 30.34
CA LYS A 110 -0.65 5.24 30.56
C LYS A 110 -1.26 6.61 30.29
N GLY A 111 -2.32 6.64 29.48
CA GLY A 111 -3.04 7.86 29.07
C GLY A 111 -2.45 8.55 27.83
N LYS A 112 -1.25 8.17 27.37
CA LYS A 112 -0.59 8.78 26.23
C LYS A 112 -1.18 8.31 24.91
N GLU A 113 -1.24 9.22 23.95
CA GLU A 113 -1.54 8.91 22.56
C GLU A 113 -0.27 8.42 21.85
N ILE A 114 -0.38 7.29 21.18
CA ILE A 114 0.66 6.71 20.33
C ILE A 114 0.11 6.44 18.93
N SER A 115 1.02 6.29 17.96
CA SER A 115 0.68 5.79 16.63
C SER A 115 1.41 4.47 16.44
N LEU A 116 0.66 3.39 16.23
CA LEU A 116 1.20 2.06 15.94
C LEU A 116 0.76 1.67 14.53
N PHE A 117 1.70 1.47 13.61
CA PHE A 117 1.44 1.13 12.20
C PHE A 117 0.36 2.00 11.52
N ASN A 118 0.43 3.33 11.72
CA ASN A 118 -0.50 4.34 11.19
C ASN A 118 -1.92 4.35 11.79
N LYS A 119 -2.13 3.71 12.93
CA LYS A 119 -3.35 3.85 13.73
C LYS A 119 -3.05 4.52 15.07
N SER A 120 -3.86 5.50 15.43
CA SER A 120 -3.73 6.19 16.72
C SER A 120 -4.43 5.41 17.83
N TYR A 121 -3.71 5.20 18.92
CA TYR A 121 -4.21 4.53 20.13
C TYR A 121 -3.93 5.38 21.37
N ILE A 122 -4.72 5.14 22.41
CA ILE A 122 -4.47 5.63 23.77
C ILE A 122 -4.03 4.43 24.60
N VAL A 123 -2.86 4.52 25.23
CA VAL A 123 -2.35 3.49 26.15
C VAL A 123 -3.25 3.46 27.39
N LYS A 124 -3.90 2.33 27.65
CA LYS A 124 -4.77 2.13 28.82
C LYS A 124 -4.04 1.53 29.99
N ASP A 125 -3.14 0.61 29.70
CA ASP A 125 -2.34 -0.07 30.71
C ASP A 125 -1.06 -0.60 30.08
N ILE A 126 0.00 -0.70 30.88
CA ILE A 126 1.28 -1.25 30.45
C ILE A 126 2.03 -1.86 31.62
N THR A 127 2.62 -3.02 31.37
CA THR A 127 3.59 -3.70 32.23
C THR A 127 4.84 -4.03 31.43
N SER A 128 5.76 -4.81 32.01
CA SER A 128 6.93 -5.34 31.30
C SER A 128 6.60 -6.45 30.29
N ASN A 129 5.36 -6.97 30.27
CA ASN A 129 4.99 -8.14 29.46
C ASN A 129 3.68 -7.96 28.68
N TYR A 130 2.94 -6.86 28.87
CA TYR A 130 1.80 -6.55 28.04
C TYR A 130 1.55 -5.03 27.93
N VAL A 131 0.83 -4.63 26.89
CA VAL A 131 0.23 -3.30 26.74
C VAL A 131 -1.21 -3.42 26.25
N ILE A 132 -2.10 -2.60 26.83
CA ILE A 132 -3.49 -2.48 26.40
C ILE A 132 -3.65 -1.15 25.69
N LEU A 133 -4.07 -1.18 24.43
CA LEU A 133 -4.25 -0.02 23.57
C LEU A 133 -5.72 0.11 23.19
N LYS A 134 -6.33 1.27 23.48
CA LYS A 134 -7.67 1.62 23.00
C LYS A 134 -7.55 2.47 21.74
N GLU A 135 -8.29 2.18 20.68
CA GLU A 135 -8.38 3.07 19.53
C GLU A 135 -8.74 4.50 19.98
N LYS A 136 -8.04 5.49 19.42
CA LYS A 136 -8.26 6.90 19.76
C LYS A 136 -9.64 7.34 19.27
N ASP A 137 -9.87 7.13 17.99
CA ASP A 137 -11.08 7.55 17.28
C ASP A 137 -12.00 6.33 17.19
N GLY A 138 -13.04 6.32 18.03
CA GLY A 138 -14.08 5.29 17.98
C GLY A 138 -15.00 5.48 16.77
N LYS A 139 -15.95 4.57 16.61
CA LYS A 139 -17.02 4.70 15.61
C LYS A 139 -18.33 5.06 16.31
N GLU A 140 -18.97 6.11 15.84
CA GLU A 140 -20.35 6.39 16.23
C GLU A 140 -21.29 5.45 15.47
N ILE A 141 -22.19 4.78 16.18
CA ILE A 141 -23.17 3.85 15.63
C ILE A 141 -24.56 4.26 16.13
N THR A 142 -25.50 4.40 15.21
CA THR A 142 -26.93 4.55 15.53
C THR A 142 -27.68 3.28 15.15
N THR A 143 -28.50 2.76 16.05
CA THR A 143 -29.32 1.56 15.83
C THR A 143 -30.67 1.65 16.55
N ASN A 144 -31.64 0.86 16.13
CA ASN A 144 -32.92 0.68 16.80
C ASN A 144 -32.94 -0.53 17.75
N ASP A 145 -32.05 -1.52 17.56
CA ASP A 145 -32.06 -2.75 18.36
C ASP A 145 -30.66 -3.29 18.67
N SER A 146 -29.77 -3.31 17.68
CA SER A 146 -28.50 -4.02 17.76
C SER A 146 -27.50 -3.50 16.74
N PHE A 147 -26.23 -3.73 17.01
CA PHE A 147 -25.18 -3.43 16.04
C PHE A 147 -24.07 -4.46 16.08
N GLU A 148 -23.29 -4.50 15.01
CA GLU A 148 -22.10 -5.32 14.92
C GLU A 148 -20.86 -4.44 14.78
N TYR A 149 -19.81 -4.80 15.52
CA TYR A 149 -18.53 -4.11 15.49
C TYR A 149 -17.42 -5.08 15.91
N ASP A 150 -16.39 -5.22 15.08
CA ASP A 150 -15.20 -6.06 15.32
C ASP A 150 -15.50 -7.51 15.80
N GLY A 151 -16.48 -8.16 15.15
CA GLY A 151 -16.91 -9.53 15.50
C GLY A 151 -17.80 -9.65 16.73
N TYR A 152 -18.12 -8.53 17.39
CA TYR A 152 -19.13 -8.45 18.44
C TYR A 152 -20.48 -8.06 17.85
N LYS A 153 -21.54 -8.64 18.39
CA LYS A 153 -22.91 -8.18 18.23
C LYS A 153 -23.42 -7.71 19.58
N VAL A 154 -23.86 -6.45 19.64
CA VAL A 154 -24.43 -5.84 20.85
C VAL A 154 -25.92 -5.66 20.59
N VAL A 155 -26.76 -6.21 21.46
CA VAL A 155 -28.23 -6.17 21.36
C VAL A 155 -28.79 -5.45 22.56
N VAL A 156 -29.58 -4.40 22.34
CA VAL A 156 -30.27 -3.68 23.41
C VAL A 156 -31.49 -4.47 23.84
N GLU A 157 -31.52 -4.86 25.12
CA GLU A 157 -32.61 -5.67 25.69
C GLU A 157 -33.59 -4.81 26.48
N LEU A 158 -33.06 -3.90 27.30
CA LEU A 158 -33.85 -3.07 28.20
C LEU A 158 -33.34 -1.64 28.20
N VAL A 159 -34.27 -0.71 28.41
CA VAL A 159 -34.01 0.73 28.52
C VAL A 159 -34.68 1.21 29.80
N SER A 160 -33.97 1.99 30.60
CA SER A 160 -34.55 2.62 31.78
C SER A 160 -35.60 3.67 31.39
N SER A 161 -36.56 3.93 32.28
CA SER A 161 -37.64 4.90 32.02
C SER A 161 -37.12 6.33 31.81
N ASP A 162 -35.99 6.68 32.42
CA ASP A 162 -35.32 7.98 32.27
C ASP A 162 -34.37 8.04 31.05
N LEU A 163 -34.25 6.93 30.31
CA LEU A 163 -33.41 6.75 29.12
C LEU A 163 -31.90 6.96 29.39
N ASN A 164 -31.45 7.00 30.65
CA ASN A 164 -30.04 7.17 30.98
C ASN A 164 -29.28 5.86 31.07
N ASP A 165 -29.97 4.74 31.27
CA ASP A 165 -29.37 3.43 31.40
C ASP A 165 -29.97 2.47 30.38
N ILE A 166 -29.13 1.61 29.81
CA ILE A 166 -29.59 0.48 29.01
C ILE A 166 -28.89 -0.80 29.45
N PHE A 167 -29.56 -1.93 29.23
CA PHE A 167 -28.94 -3.25 29.33
C PHE A 167 -28.76 -3.82 27.94
N VAL A 168 -27.55 -4.29 27.67
CA VAL A 168 -27.22 -4.91 26.40
C VAL A 168 -26.74 -6.34 26.60
N ASN A 169 -27.11 -7.22 25.69
CA ASN A 169 -26.51 -8.54 25.53
C ASN A 169 -25.40 -8.47 24.48
N ILE A 170 -24.23 -8.99 24.82
CA ILE A 170 -23.06 -8.97 23.94
C ILE A 170 -22.75 -10.41 23.52
N TYR A 171 -22.59 -10.59 22.21
CA TYR A 171 -22.22 -11.85 21.58
C TYR A 171 -20.90 -11.66 20.85
N LYS A 172 -20.02 -12.66 20.91
CA LYS A 172 -18.76 -12.68 20.15
C LYS A 172 -18.75 -13.87 19.22
N ASN A 173 -18.57 -13.65 17.92
CA ASN A 173 -18.63 -14.70 16.90
C ASN A 173 -19.90 -15.59 17.02
N GLY A 174 -21.05 -14.96 17.29
CA GLY A 174 -22.35 -15.63 17.43
C GLY A 174 -22.62 -16.32 18.76
N LYS A 175 -21.68 -16.33 19.72
CA LYS A 175 -21.88 -16.92 21.05
C LYS A 175 -22.14 -15.84 22.09
N PHE A 176 -23.14 -16.05 22.95
CA PHE A 176 -23.41 -15.16 24.09
C PHE A 176 -22.18 -15.08 24.99
N MET A 177 -21.80 -13.86 25.36
CA MET A 177 -20.62 -13.59 26.16
C MET A 177 -21.00 -13.03 27.52
N GLU A 178 -21.79 -11.95 27.56
CA GLU A 178 -22.24 -11.32 28.80
C GLU A 178 -23.43 -10.37 28.57
N SER A 179 -24.03 -9.94 29.68
CA SER A 179 -24.97 -8.81 29.71
C SER A 179 -24.32 -7.64 30.45
N LEU A 180 -24.40 -6.44 29.87
CA LEU A 180 -23.73 -5.25 30.38
C LEU A 180 -24.73 -4.12 30.59
N LYS A 181 -24.68 -3.48 31.76
CA LYS A 181 -25.39 -2.22 32.00
C LYS A 181 -24.53 -1.08 31.47
N LEU A 182 -25.09 -0.24 30.60
CA LEU A 182 -24.43 0.94 30.06
C LEU A 182 -25.11 2.19 30.61
N ASN A 183 -24.32 3.04 31.28
CA ASN A 183 -24.77 4.36 31.74
C ASN A 183 -24.44 5.42 30.68
N LYS A 184 -25.36 6.35 30.45
CA LYS A 184 -25.22 7.40 29.45
C LYS A 184 -23.96 8.24 29.68
N GLY A 185 -23.14 8.38 28.64
CA GLY A 185 -21.89 9.13 28.66
C GLY A 185 -20.71 8.45 29.36
N GLN A 186 -20.90 7.26 29.95
CA GLN A 186 -19.83 6.50 30.59
C GLN A 186 -19.33 5.39 29.66
N ILE A 187 -18.02 5.17 29.67
CA ILE A 187 -17.41 4.05 28.95
C ILE A 187 -17.50 2.79 29.79
N SER A 188 -18.01 1.72 29.19
CA SER A 188 -17.99 0.37 29.73
C SER A 188 -17.18 -0.52 28.80
N TYR A 189 -16.51 -1.54 29.35
CA TYR A 189 -15.75 -2.50 28.58
C TYR A 189 -16.39 -3.88 28.70
N THR A 190 -16.23 -4.69 27.66
CA THR A 190 -16.51 -6.12 27.76
C THR A 190 -15.60 -6.80 28.77
N LYS A 191 -16.00 -7.97 29.26
CA LYS A 191 -15.26 -8.79 30.23
C LYS A 191 -13.85 -9.16 29.75
N ASP A 192 -13.66 -9.33 28.45
CA ASP A 192 -12.35 -9.56 27.84
C ASP A 192 -11.55 -8.27 27.58
N GLY A 193 -12.16 -7.11 27.84
CA GLY A 193 -11.55 -5.79 27.70
C GLY A 193 -11.35 -5.33 26.27
N MET A 194 -11.80 -6.08 25.27
CA MET A 194 -11.49 -5.84 23.85
C MET A 194 -12.46 -4.88 23.15
N LEU A 195 -13.64 -4.65 23.72
CA LEU A 195 -14.63 -3.71 23.20
C LEU A 195 -15.00 -2.67 24.25
N GLY A 196 -14.77 -1.39 23.94
CA GLY A 196 -15.25 -0.26 24.73
C GLY A 196 -16.54 0.31 24.13
N ILE A 197 -17.55 0.55 24.95
CA ILE A 197 -18.86 1.07 24.52
C ILE A 197 -19.22 2.29 25.38
N ILE A 198 -19.58 3.39 24.73
CA ILE A 198 -20.21 4.55 25.35
C ILE A 198 -21.62 4.67 24.80
N TYR A 199 -22.62 4.50 25.65
CA TYR A 199 -24.01 4.83 25.30
C TYR A 199 -24.17 6.35 25.34
N LYS A 200 -24.41 7.00 24.19
CA LYS A 200 -24.48 8.47 24.11
C LYS A 200 -25.87 8.99 24.30
N ASN A 201 -26.84 8.41 23.60
CA ASN A 201 -28.18 8.95 23.54
C ASN A 201 -29.23 7.92 23.12
N CYS A 202 -30.47 8.16 23.52
CA CYS A 202 -31.63 7.48 22.99
C CYS A 202 -32.67 8.51 22.57
N THR A 203 -33.12 8.44 21.32
CA THR A 203 -34.19 9.27 20.79
C THR A 203 -35.43 8.42 20.56
N LYS A 204 -36.56 8.87 21.12
CA LYS A 204 -37.86 8.24 20.86
C LYS A 204 -38.50 8.92 19.65
N SER A 205 -38.86 8.14 18.63
CA SER A 205 -39.60 8.63 17.47
C SER A 205 -40.79 7.72 17.21
N GLY A 206 -42.00 8.26 17.40
CA GLY A 206 -43.24 7.48 17.40
C GLY A 206 -43.23 6.37 18.46
N LYS A 207 -43.34 5.11 18.02
CA LYS A 207 -43.29 3.92 18.87
C LYS A 207 -41.88 3.31 19.00
N GLY A 208 -40.90 3.81 18.27
CA GLY A 208 -39.54 3.25 18.22
C GLY A 208 -38.54 4.03 19.05
N TYR A 209 -37.48 3.34 19.46
CA TYR A 209 -36.30 3.91 20.09
C TYR A 209 -35.11 3.83 19.13
N TYR A 210 -34.28 4.87 19.14
CA TYR A 210 -33.04 4.93 18.38
C TYR A 210 -31.91 5.25 19.34
N PHE A 211 -30.94 4.35 19.43
CA PHE A 211 -29.78 4.44 20.32
C PHE A 211 -28.56 4.87 19.55
N THR A 212 -27.75 5.74 20.14
CA THR A 212 -26.46 6.16 19.62
C THR A 212 -25.36 5.72 20.58
N PHE A 213 -24.32 5.11 20.01
CA PHE A 213 -23.15 4.59 20.73
C PHE A 213 -21.87 5.16 20.13
N ASP A 214 -20.85 5.43 20.95
CA ASP A 214 -19.46 5.43 20.47
C ASP A 214 -18.83 4.09 20.86
N VAL A 215 -18.27 3.38 19.90
CA VAL A 215 -17.60 2.10 20.12
C VAL A 215 -16.12 2.18 19.78
N TYR A 216 -15.30 1.50 20.57
CA TYR A 216 -13.83 1.53 20.47
C TYR A 216 -13.28 0.12 20.52
N SER A 217 -12.45 -0.24 19.54
CA SER A 217 -11.66 -1.47 19.65
C SER A 217 -10.54 -1.27 20.68
N THR A 218 -10.28 -2.30 21.46
CA THR A 218 -9.12 -2.37 22.35
C THR A 218 -8.32 -3.60 21.98
N ILE A 219 -7.00 -3.47 21.95
CA ILE A 219 -6.10 -4.59 21.70
C ILE A 219 -5.20 -4.79 22.91
N LYS A 220 -5.05 -6.05 23.34
CA LYS A 220 -4.02 -6.47 24.28
C LYS A 220 -2.88 -7.07 23.49
N ILE A 221 -1.70 -6.46 23.57
CA ILE A 221 -0.47 -7.01 23.01
C ILE A 221 0.29 -7.59 24.19
N GLU A 222 0.64 -8.87 24.11
CA GLU A 222 1.28 -9.61 25.20
C GLU A 222 2.53 -10.30 24.67
N GLU A 223 3.60 -10.27 25.45
CA GLU A 223 4.86 -10.92 25.11
C GLU A 223 4.65 -12.42 24.94
N ASP A 224 5.39 -13.00 24.00
CA ASP A 224 5.30 -14.40 23.58
C ASP A 224 3.99 -14.86 22.93
N GLU A 225 2.99 -13.98 22.84
CA GLU A 225 1.73 -14.23 22.15
C GLU A 225 1.74 -13.77 20.69
N ASP A 226 0.71 -14.17 19.96
CA ASP A 226 0.45 -13.73 18.60
C ASP A 226 0.15 -12.24 18.55
N PHE A 227 0.74 -11.52 17.60
CA PHE A 227 0.44 -10.10 17.45
C PHE A 227 -1.02 -9.91 16.99
N PRO A 228 -1.88 -9.20 17.73
CA PRO A 228 -3.33 -9.18 17.47
C PRO A 228 -3.72 -8.60 16.11
N LEU A 229 -2.93 -7.68 15.56
CA LEU A 229 -3.21 -7.04 14.28
C LEU A 229 -2.66 -7.83 13.09
N ASP A 230 -1.76 -8.78 13.32
CA ASP A 230 -1.16 -9.62 12.28
C ASP A 230 -0.57 -10.91 12.89
N ASN A 231 -1.34 -11.99 12.85
CA ASN A 231 -0.97 -13.28 13.44
C ASN A 231 0.26 -13.95 12.78
N ARG A 232 0.81 -13.38 11.70
CA ARG A 232 2.08 -13.83 11.12
C ARG A 232 3.26 -13.49 12.02
N PHE A 233 3.08 -12.54 12.93
CA PHE A 233 4.06 -12.11 13.91
C PHE A 233 3.79 -12.66 15.30
N LYS A 234 4.88 -12.90 16.03
CA LYS A 234 4.90 -13.15 17.46
C LYS A 234 5.52 -11.95 18.16
N VAL A 235 4.97 -11.56 19.31
CA VAL A 235 5.53 -10.50 20.14
C VAL A 235 6.72 -11.05 20.91
N LYS A 236 7.85 -10.36 20.86
CA LYS A 236 9.13 -10.84 21.42
C LYS A 236 9.66 -10.00 22.56
N ASP A 237 9.23 -8.76 22.64
CA ASP A 237 9.66 -7.81 23.67
C ASP A 237 8.60 -6.72 23.76
N ILE A 238 8.20 -6.37 24.99
CA ILE A 238 7.40 -5.20 25.29
C ILE A 238 8.14 -4.45 26.39
N SER A 239 8.51 -3.21 26.11
CA SER A 239 9.12 -2.32 27.09
C SER A 239 8.44 -0.96 27.06
N GLY A 240 8.73 -0.12 28.06
CA GLY A 240 8.18 1.23 28.12
C GLY A 240 8.50 2.09 26.89
N ASP A 241 9.54 1.78 26.14
CA ASP A 241 9.94 2.52 24.94
C ASP A 241 9.52 1.86 23.62
N LYS A 242 9.30 0.54 23.56
CA LYS A 242 9.11 -0.17 22.28
C LYS A 242 8.28 -1.44 22.36
N ILE A 243 7.88 -1.92 21.18
CA ILE A 243 7.34 -3.27 20.94
C ILE A 243 8.19 -3.93 19.86
N LYS A 244 8.70 -5.14 20.12
CA LYS A 244 9.43 -5.96 19.13
C LYS A 244 8.55 -7.12 18.65
N LEU A 245 8.47 -7.28 17.35
CA LEU A 245 7.76 -8.34 16.67
C LEU A 245 8.74 -9.17 15.83
N GLU A 246 8.54 -10.48 15.81
CA GLU A 246 9.28 -11.41 14.95
C GLU A 246 8.31 -12.21 14.08
N TYR A 247 8.63 -12.33 12.80
CA TYR A 247 7.84 -13.11 11.86
C TYR A 247 8.03 -14.61 12.10
N LYS A 248 6.94 -15.37 12.28
CA LYS A 248 7.00 -16.75 12.78
C LYS A 248 7.57 -17.79 11.81
N ASN A 249 7.32 -17.64 10.51
CA ASN A 249 7.67 -18.65 9.51
C ASN A 249 8.13 -18.01 8.21
N THR A 250 9.42 -17.69 8.16
CA THR A 250 10.07 -17.04 7.02
C THR A 250 10.16 -17.93 5.79
N ASN A 251 10.18 -19.27 5.94
CA ASN A 251 10.20 -20.23 4.82
C ASN A 251 8.94 -20.14 3.93
N LYS A 252 7.86 -19.52 4.40
CA LYS A 252 6.62 -19.29 3.62
C LYS A 252 6.61 -17.93 2.92
N LEU A 253 7.62 -17.09 3.14
CA LEU A 253 7.73 -15.80 2.46
C LEU A 253 8.12 -16.04 1.00
N GLY A 254 7.32 -15.51 0.09
CA GLY A 254 7.75 -15.35 -1.30
C GLY A 254 8.78 -14.23 -1.43
N THR A 255 9.27 -13.99 -2.64
CA THR A 255 10.23 -12.89 -2.92
C THR A 255 9.69 -11.51 -2.58
N LYS A 256 8.38 -11.29 -2.69
CA LYS A 256 7.76 -10.04 -2.25
C LYS A 256 7.24 -10.20 -0.83
N ILE A 257 7.71 -9.34 0.08
CA ILE A 257 7.22 -9.25 1.45
C ILE A 257 6.33 -8.01 1.59
N ASN A 258 5.15 -8.17 2.19
CA ASN A 258 4.29 -7.05 2.60
C ASN A 258 4.27 -7.00 4.14
N LEU A 259 4.90 -5.98 4.72
CA LEU A 259 5.03 -5.74 6.15
C LEU A 259 4.37 -4.40 6.50
N PHE A 260 3.17 -4.43 7.08
CA PHE A 260 2.43 -3.21 7.44
C PHE A 260 2.29 -2.24 6.25
N ASN A 261 2.94 -1.08 6.31
CA ASN A 261 2.99 -0.08 5.25
C ASN A 261 4.16 -0.22 4.27
N TYR A 262 4.97 -1.27 4.38
CA TYR A 262 6.12 -1.54 3.51
C TYR A 262 5.84 -2.71 2.58
N THR A 263 6.24 -2.55 1.33
CA THR A 263 6.44 -3.65 0.38
C THR A 263 7.92 -3.73 0.05
N ILE A 264 8.50 -4.90 0.21
CA ILE A 264 9.94 -5.15 0.06
C ILE A 264 10.12 -6.21 -1.02
N ILE A 265 10.93 -5.91 -2.02
CA ILE A 265 11.14 -6.75 -3.20
C ILE A 265 12.65 -6.80 -3.49
N PRO A 266 13.28 -7.99 -3.58
CA PRO A 266 14.62 -8.11 -4.13
C PRO A 266 14.53 -7.85 -5.64
N GLU A 267 15.01 -6.67 -6.05
CA GLU A 267 14.90 -6.21 -7.44
C GLU A 267 15.98 -6.87 -8.30
N LYS A 268 17.22 -6.92 -7.79
CA LYS A 268 18.36 -7.48 -8.53
C LYS A 268 19.44 -8.03 -7.59
N CYS A 269 19.95 -9.21 -7.92
CA CYS A 269 21.07 -9.85 -7.23
C CYS A 269 22.37 -9.53 -7.98
N TYR A 270 23.25 -8.75 -7.35
CA TYR A 270 24.62 -8.54 -7.82
C TYR A 270 25.55 -9.58 -7.18
N LYS A 271 26.81 -9.65 -7.63
CA LYS A 271 27.79 -10.58 -7.06
C LYS A 271 27.95 -10.43 -5.54
N ASP A 272 27.98 -9.19 -5.06
CA ASP A 272 28.36 -8.90 -3.66
C ASP A 272 27.19 -8.40 -2.81
N TYR A 273 26.05 -8.04 -3.40
CA TYR A 273 24.88 -7.53 -2.69
C TYR A 273 23.58 -7.79 -3.45
N VAL A 274 22.45 -7.65 -2.76
CA VAL A 274 21.10 -7.62 -3.33
C VAL A 274 20.58 -6.19 -3.27
N LEU A 275 20.07 -5.69 -4.39
CA LEU A 275 19.36 -4.41 -4.44
C LEU A 275 17.89 -4.65 -4.12
N PHE A 276 17.43 -4.13 -2.99
CA PHE A 276 16.02 -4.18 -2.60
C PHE A 276 15.28 -2.92 -3.03
N LYS A 277 14.12 -3.10 -3.64
CA LYS A 277 13.12 -2.07 -3.82
C LYS A 277 12.17 -2.06 -2.63
N ILE A 278 12.08 -0.90 -1.98
CA ILE A 278 11.24 -0.67 -0.82
C ILE A 278 10.18 0.35 -1.21
N ILE A 279 8.91 -0.04 -1.08
CA ILE A 279 7.77 0.84 -1.31
C ILE A 279 7.09 1.09 0.04
N LYS A 280 7.08 2.35 0.49
CA LYS A 280 6.44 2.78 1.74
C LYS A 280 5.16 3.54 1.43
N ARG A 281 4.04 3.11 2.03
CA ARG A 281 2.70 3.70 1.79
C ARG A 281 2.12 4.31 3.04
N GLU A 282 1.86 5.62 3.03
CA GLU A 282 1.37 6.33 4.21
C GLU A 282 0.18 7.24 3.94
N SER A 283 -0.70 7.24 4.93
CA SER A 283 -1.79 8.17 5.20
C SER A 283 -1.41 9.46 5.91
N LYS A 284 -1.66 10.66 5.39
CA LYS A 284 -1.74 11.84 6.28
C LYS A 284 -3.00 12.65 6.01
N THR A 285 -3.82 12.82 7.03
CA THR A 285 -5.02 13.69 6.98
C THR A 285 -4.77 14.95 7.78
N VAL A 286 -5.09 16.10 7.18
CA VAL A 286 -5.03 17.42 7.81
C VAL A 286 -6.41 18.06 7.74
N ASN A 287 -6.95 18.44 8.89
CA ASN A 287 -8.17 19.22 8.98
C ASN A 287 -7.83 20.72 8.98
N ILE A 288 -8.39 21.47 8.03
CA ILE A 288 -8.17 22.91 7.89
C ILE A 288 -9.39 23.76 8.28
N LYS A 289 -10.34 23.20 9.05
CA LYS A 289 -11.59 23.90 9.41
C LYS A 289 -11.32 25.30 10.01
N ASN A 290 -10.29 25.38 10.85
CA ASN A 290 -9.90 26.58 11.60
C ASN A 290 -8.63 27.25 11.06
N LYS A 291 -8.24 26.98 9.81
CA LYS A 291 -7.03 27.54 9.18
C LYS A 291 -7.30 27.90 7.73
N ASP A 292 -6.79 29.05 7.30
CA ASP A 292 -6.94 29.47 5.89
C ASP A 292 -5.94 28.77 4.97
N ILE A 293 -4.76 28.40 5.49
CA ILE A 293 -3.69 27.76 4.75
C ILE A 293 -3.08 26.62 5.57
N ALA A 294 -2.79 25.50 4.92
CA ALA A 294 -2.02 24.40 5.50
C ALA A 294 -0.95 23.88 4.53
N TYR A 295 0.28 23.73 5.04
CA TYR A 295 1.34 23.02 4.34
C TYR A 295 1.18 21.51 4.55
N LEU A 296 1.11 20.77 3.44
CA LEU A 296 0.87 19.32 3.45
C LEU A 296 2.15 18.50 3.23
N GLY A 297 3.27 19.16 2.91
CA GLY A 297 4.54 18.50 2.56
C GLY A 297 4.82 18.58 1.06
N ASP A 298 6.08 18.39 0.67
CA ASP A 298 6.52 18.28 -0.73
C ASP A 298 6.01 19.41 -1.66
N SER A 299 6.02 20.65 -1.17
CA SER A 299 5.50 21.84 -1.88
C SER A 299 3.99 21.79 -2.20
N ILE A 300 3.22 20.98 -1.46
CA ILE A 300 1.77 20.89 -1.55
C ILE A 300 1.14 21.76 -0.45
N TYR A 301 0.21 22.63 -0.84
CA TYR A 301 -0.49 23.54 0.05
C TYR A 301 -2.00 23.41 -0.14
N ALA A 302 -2.75 23.36 0.96
CA ALA A 302 -4.18 23.55 0.94
C ALA A 302 -4.53 24.98 1.34
N ILE A 303 -5.48 25.59 0.63
CA ILE A 303 -5.97 26.93 0.88
C ILE A 303 -7.50 26.88 0.93
N LYS A 304 -8.09 27.55 1.90
CA LYS A 304 -9.54 27.72 2.02
C LYS A 304 -9.95 29.05 1.39
N ILE A 305 -10.74 29.01 0.32
CA ILE A 305 -11.26 30.18 -0.38
C ILE A 305 -12.78 30.07 -0.39
N ASN A 306 -13.49 31.08 0.15
CA ASN A 306 -14.96 31.10 0.17
C ASN A 306 -15.60 29.79 0.72
N ASN A 307 -15.08 29.28 1.84
CA ASN A 307 -15.47 27.99 2.44
C ASN A 307 -15.23 26.73 1.59
N THR A 308 -14.53 26.85 0.47
CA THR A 308 -14.10 25.71 -0.35
C THR A 308 -12.61 25.46 -0.16
N THR A 309 -12.23 24.19 -0.04
CA THR A 309 -10.84 23.77 0.10
C THR A 309 -10.25 23.51 -1.28
N HIS A 310 -9.16 24.21 -1.60
CA HIS A 310 -8.38 24.04 -2.82
C HIS A 310 -6.98 23.54 -2.48
N VAL A 311 -6.40 22.68 -3.31
CA VAL A 311 -5.04 22.14 -3.09
C VAL A 311 -4.16 22.50 -4.28
N TYR A 312 -2.96 23.00 -3.99
CA TYR A 312 -2.01 23.45 -4.99
C TYR A 312 -0.68 22.70 -4.85
N TYR A 313 -0.05 22.41 -5.99
CA TYR A 313 1.31 21.93 -6.07
C TYR A 313 2.08 22.76 -7.09
N LYS A 314 3.20 23.38 -6.65
CA LYS A 314 4.02 24.27 -7.49
C LYS A 314 3.20 25.34 -8.23
N GLY A 315 2.21 25.92 -7.56
CA GLY A 315 1.33 26.96 -8.11
C GLY A 315 0.18 26.46 -9.00
N LYS A 316 0.12 25.15 -9.33
CA LYS A 316 -0.99 24.55 -10.08
C LYS A 316 -2.03 24.01 -9.11
N GLU A 317 -3.30 24.35 -9.32
CA GLU A 317 -4.42 23.72 -8.61
C GLU A 317 -4.59 22.25 -9.03
N LEU A 318 -4.79 21.38 -8.05
CA LEU A 318 -4.97 19.96 -8.21
C LEU A 318 -6.44 19.60 -8.15
N LYS A 319 -6.84 18.65 -8.98
CA LYS A 319 -8.17 18.03 -8.88
C LYS A 319 -8.21 17.03 -7.72
N ASN A 320 -9.41 16.77 -7.21
CA ASN A 320 -9.60 15.68 -6.27
C ASN A 320 -9.20 14.34 -6.92
N HIS A 321 -8.52 13.47 -6.17
CA HIS A 321 -7.86 12.24 -6.64
C HIS A 321 -6.75 12.45 -7.69
N GLU A 322 -6.25 13.68 -7.87
CA GLU A 322 -5.10 13.90 -8.74
C GLU A 322 -3.83 13.35 -8.07
N LYS A 323 -3.10 12.55 -8.84
CA LYS A 323 -1.83 11.95 -8.43
C LYS A 323 -0.67 12.70 -9.08
N ILE A 324 0.26 13.14 -8.24
CA ILE A 324 1.53 13.77 -8.61
C ILE A 324 2.61 12.69 -8.53
N TYR A 325 3.45 12.60 -9.56
CA TYR A 325 4.63 11.76 -9.55
C TYR A 325 5.87 12.64 -9.42
N PHE A 326 6.74 12.34 -8.46
CA PHE A 326 7.99 13.08 -8.30
C PHE A 326 8.96 12.70 -9.41
N ASN A 327 9.85 13.64 -9.73
CA ASN A 327 10.83 13.54 -10.82
C ASN A 327 10.21 13.39 -12.23
N SER A 328 8.90 13.60 -12.38
CA SER A 328 8.31 13.81 -13.70
C SER A 328 8.67 15.21 -14.20
N LEU A 329 9.34 15.29 -15.35
CA LEU A 329 9.63 16.54 -16.04
C LEU A 329 8.80 16.61 -17.32
N ASP A 330 8.27 17.80 -17.61
CA ASP A 330 7.82 18.09 -18.96
C ASP A 330 9.06 18.31 -19.84
N VAL A 331 9.13 17.62 -20.97
CA VAL A 331 10.32 17.58 -21.81
C VAL A 331 10.39 18.86 -22.65
N PHE A 332 11.38 19.70 -22.38
CA PHE A 332 11.71 20.87 -23.19
C PHE A 332 13.19 20.78 -23.64
N ASP A 333 13.42 20.84 -24.96
CA ASP A 333 14.69 21.13 -25.65
C ASP A 333 15.96 20.26 -25.43
N ILE A 334 15.88 19.07 -24.83
CA ILE A 334 16.98 18.08 -24.82
C ILE A 334 16.63 16.93 -25.78
N ASN A 335 17.61 16.28 -26.44
CA ASN A 335 17.37 15.01 -27.16
C ASN A 335 16.88 13.95 -26.14
N PRO A 336 15.57 13.63 -26.06
CA PRO A 336 15.02 12.90 -24.92
C PRO A 336 15.44 11.44 -24.89
N LEU A 337 15.95 10.94 -26.02
CA LEU A 337 16.46 9.59 -26.16
C LEU A 337 17.94 9.48 -25.74
N ASN A 338 18.68 10.58 -25.66
CA ASN A 338 20.07 10.60 -25.20
C ASN A 338 20.18 10.87 -23.70
N ILE A 339 19.45 10.09 -22.91
CA ILE A 339 19.54 10.11 -21.44
C ILE A 339 20.30 8.87 -20.99
N ASN A 340 21.23 9.04 -20.05
CA ASN A 340 22.03 7.94 -19.50
C ASN A 340 21.23 7.09 -18.48
N LYS A 341 20.06 6.59 -18.91
CA LYS A 341 19.17 5.68 -18.20
C LYS A 341 18.41 4.83 -19.22
N ASP A 342 17.91 3.68 -18.78
CA ASP A 342 16.92 2.93 -19.55
C ASP A 342 15.66 3.79 -19.79
N ILE A 343 15.08 3.66 -20.98
CA ILE A 343 13.91 4.44 -21.40
C ILE A 343 12.73 3.50 -21.63
N ILE A 344 11.54 3.89 -21.19
CA ILE A 344 10.29 3.20 -21.53
C ILE A 344 9.41 4.14 -22.35
N LEU A 345 9.09 3.73 -23.57
CA LEU A 345 8.17 4.42 -24.46
C LEU A 345 6.82 3.72 -24.44
N ILE A 346 5.76 4.44 -24.07
CA ILE A 346 4.41 3.89 -23.99
C ILE A 346 3.56 4.38 -25.16
N GLY A 347 2.88 3.44 -25.81
CA GLY A 347 2.02 3.67 -26.98
C GLY A 347 2.77 3.48 -28.30
N GLY A 348 2.02 3.22 -29.37
CA GLY A 348 2.57 3.01 -30.70
C GLY A 348 3.01 4.31 -31.41
N PRO A 349 3.58 4.20 -32.63
CA PRO A 349 4.11 5.33 -33.40
C PRO A 349 3.05 6.40 -33.73
N LYS A 350 1.76 6.03 -33.79
CA LYS A 350 0.66 6.99 -33.99
C LYS A 350 0.47 7.99 -32.83
N VAL A 351 0.85 7.60 -31.62
CA VAL A 351 0.54 8.35 -30.39
C VAL A 351 1.79 8.78 -29.63
N ASN A 352 2.92 8.11 -29.85
CA ASN A 352 4.21 8.40 -29.24
C ASN A 352 5.24 8.79 -30.32
N LYS A 353 5.60 10.09 -30.35
CA LYS A 353 6.53 10.65 -31.35
C LYS A 353 7.92 10.01 -31.34
N PHE A 354 8.39 9.51 -30.20
CA PHE A 354 9.70 8.87 -30.10
C PHE A 354 9.67 7.46 -30.69
N VAL A 355 8.56 6.74 -30.51
CA VAL A 355 8.36 5.46 -31.19
C VAL A 355 8.28 5.68 -32.70
N LYS A 356 7.64 6.76 -33.15
CA LYS A 356 7.62 7.16 -34.56
C LYS A 356 9.02 7.45 -35.12
N GLU A 357 9.83 8.21 -34.37
CA GLU A 357 11.22 8.50 -34.76
C GLU A 357 12.05 7.21 -34.91
N LEU A 358 11.91 6.25 -33.98
CA LEU A 358 12.59 4.97 -34.05
C LEU A 358 12.09 4.10 -35.22
N GLU A 359 10.78 4.15 -35.51
CA GLU A 359 10.18 3.50 -36.67
C GLU A 359 10.75 4.05 -37.98
N ASP A 360 10.77 5.38 -38.14
CA ASP A 360 11.23 6.05 -39.36
C ASP A 360 12.74 5.82 -39.63
N LYS A 361 13.51 5.57 -38.57
CA LYS A 361 14.94 5.17 -38.63
C LYS A 361 15.16 3.68 -38.87
N GLY A 362 14.11 2.87 -38.94
CA GLY A 362 14.20 1.42 -39.13
C GLY A 362 14.80 0.67 -37.95
N LEU A 363 14.71 1.22 -36.73
CA LEU A 363 15.30 0.64 -35.51
C LEU A 363 14.36 -0.28 -34.75
N LEU A 364 13.06 -0.31 -35.12
CA LEU A 364 12.10 -1.22 -34.50
C LEU A 364 12.28 -2.65 -35.03
N LYS A 365 12.33 -3.62 -34.13
CA LYS A 365 12.43 -5.05 -34.48
C LYS A 365 11.15 -5.58 -35.11
N VAL A 366 10.00 -5.05 -34.66
CA VAL A 366 8.67 -5.44 -35.14
C VAL A 366 7.83 -4.20 -35.41
N ASN A 367 7.08 -4.23 -36.50
CA ASN A 367 6.18 -3.14 -36.89
C ASN A 367 4.97 -3.06 -35.94
N ILE A 368 4.63 -1.86 -35.46
CA ILE A 368 3.61 -1.63 -34.43
C ILE A 368 2.40 -0.94 -35.07
N THR A 369 1.60 -1.71 -35.82
CA THR A 369 0.34 -1.21 -36.40
C THR A 369 -0.87 -2.04 -35.96
N GLY A 370 -2.04 -1.41 -35.87
CA GLY A 370 -3.28 -2.08 -35.44
C GLY A 370 -3.67 -3.26 -36.34
N ASN A 371 -3.38 -3.18 -37.63
CA ASN A 371 -3.62 -4.28 -38.58
C ASN A 371 -2.60 -5.43 -38.43
N TYR A 372 -1.41 -5.14 -37.92
CA TYR A 372 -0.32 -6.11 -37.79
C TYR A 372 -0.40 -6.91 -36.48
N LEU A 373 -0.83 -6.28 -35.38
CA LEU A 373 -0.89 -6.95 -34.08
C LEU A 373 -2.16 -7.77 -33.86
N GLY A 374 -3.31 -7.37 -34.41
CA GLY A 374 -4.62 -7.96 -34.07
C GLY A 374 -5.25 -7.32 -32.82
N ASN A 375 -6.55 -7.50 -32.62
CA ASN A 375 -7.29 -6.84 -31.54
C ASN A 375 -6.76 -7.25 -30.16
N HIS A 376 -6.70 -6.31 -29.20
CA HIS A 376 -6.29 -6.56 -27.81
C HIS A 376 -4.87 -7.10 -27.61
N ILE A 377 -4.04 -7.05 -28.65
CA ILE A 377 -2.65 -7.52 -28.60
C ILE A 377 -1.70 -6.37 -28.25
N GLY A 378 -0.86 -6.63 -27.26
CA GLY A 378 0.24 -5.81 -26.80
C GLY A 378 1.58 -6.40 -27.25
N ILE A 379 2.58 -5.53 -27.36
CA ILE A 379 3.96 -5.89 -27.63
C ILE A 379 4.88 -5.14 -26.68
N ILE A 380 5.86 -5.88 -26.16
CA ILE A 380 7.04 -5.36 -25.46
C ILE A 380 8.21 -5.56 -26.42
N GLN A 381 8.93 -4.50 -26.75
CA GLN A 381 10.18 -4.61 -27.52
C GLN A 381 11.32 -3.97 -26.73
N LYS A 382 12.43 -4.69 -26.58
CA LYS A 382 13.69 -4.17 -26.04
C LYS A 382 14.66 -3.95 -27.20
N ILE A 383 15.18 -2.72 -27.31
CA ILE A 383 16.23 -2.36 -28.26
C ILE A 383 17.38 -1.68 -27.53
N LYS A 384 18.60 -1.82 -28.06
CA LYS A 384 19.74 -1.02 -27.58
C LYS A 384 19.50 0.44 -27.94
N ASN A 385 19.74 1.35 -27.01
CA ASN A 385 19.63 2.77 -27.27
C ASN A 385 20.69 3.17 -28.32
N PRO A 386 20.32 3.77 -29.47
CA PRO A 386 21.30 4.15 -30.48
C PRO A 386 22.22 5.31 -30.03
N TYR A 387 21.90 5.97 -28.92
CA TYR A 387 22.64 7.13 -28.41
C TYR A 387 23.55 6.83 -27.21
N ASN A 388 23.39 5.68 -26.55
CA ASN A 388 24.19 5.32 -25.36
C ASN A 388 24.09 3.82 -25.01
N ASP A 389 24.67 3.43 -23.88
CA ASP A 389 24.75 2.02 -23.47
C ASP A 389 23.49 1.42 -22.84
N ASN A 390 22.43 2.20 -22.66
CA ASN A 390 21.19 1.74 -22.04
C ASN A 390 20.24 1.11 -23.09
N ASN A 391 19.09 0.63 -22.62
CA ASN A 391 18.04 0.06 -23.45
C ASN A 391 16.84 0.99 -23.58
N ILE A 392 16.10 0.83 -24.68
CA ILE A 392 14.78 1.41 -24.86
C ILE A 392 13.78 0.25 -24.90
N TYR A 393 12.80 0.32 -24.01
CA TYR A 393 11.66 -0.58 -23.95
C TYR A 393 10.44 0.10 -24.56
N ILE A 394 9.78 -0.55 -25.49
CA ILE A 394 8.56 -0.04 -26.13
C ILE A 394 7.40 -0.91 -25.68
N LEU A 395 6.43 -0.30 -25.01
CA LEU A 395 5.21 -0.94 -24.54
C LEU A 395 4.04 -0.37 -25.33
N ALA A 396 3.59 -1.10 -26.34
CA ALA A 396 2.55 -0.63 -27.25
C ALA A 396 1.50 -1.73 -27.48
N GLY A 397 0.29 -1.34 -27.87
CA GLY A 397 -0.71 -2.27 -28.33
C GLY A 397 -1.45 -1.78 -29.56
N SER A 398 -2.21 -2.68 -30.18
CA SER A 398 -3.16 -2.34 -31.24
C SER A 398 -4.27 -1.40 -30.76
N ASP A 399 -4.60 -1.48 -29.48
CA ASP A 399 -5.59 -0.65 -28.79
C ASP A 399 -5.18 -0.40 -27.33
N ARG A 400 -6.04 0.33 -26.59
CA ARG A 400 -5.83 0.66 -25.16
C ARG A 400 -5.66 -0.57 -24.26
N TRP A 401 -6.26 -1.71 -24.61
CA TRP A 401 -6.21 -2.93 -23.82
C TRP A 401 -4.94 -3.72 -24.14
N GLY A 402 -4.50 -3.72 -25.40
CA GLY A 402 -3.18 -4.23 -25.80
C GLY A 402 -2.04 -3.51 -25.08
N THR A 403 -2.06 -2.17 -25.04
CA THR A 403 -1.04 -1.41 -24.28
C THR A 403 -1.10 -1.75 -22.78
N LYS A 404 -2.31 -1.90 -22.21
CA LYS A 404 -2.49 -2.31 -20.82
C LYS A 404 -1.91 -3.72 -20.56
N ALA A 405 -2.14 -4.67 -21.47
CA ALA A 405 -1.58 -6.01 -21.38
C ALA A 405 -0.05 -5.98 -21.42
N ALA A 406 0.55 -5.21 -22.34
CA ALA A 406 2.00 -5.04 -22.44
C ALA A 406 2.59 -4.48 -21.14
N ILE A 407 1.97 -3.45 -20.55
CA ILE A 407 2.43 -2.86 -19.27
C ILE A 407 2.35 -3.87 -18.12
N LEU A 408 1.25 -4.60 -17.99
CA LEU A 408 1.11 -5.59 -16.92
C LEU A 408 2.04 -6.78 -17.11
N ALA A 409 2.20 -7.27 -18.35
CA ALA A 409 3.17 -8.32 -18.66
C ALA A 409 4.59 -7.86 -18.34
N PHE A 410 4.95 -6.63 -18.70
CA PHE A 410 6.26 -6.05 -18.39
C PHE A 410 6.55 -6.13 -16.89
N LEU A 411 5.58 -5.76 -16.05
CA LEU A 411 5.75 -5.79 -14.59
C LEU A 411 5.74 -7.19 -13.96
N THR A 412 5.10 -8.17 -14.59
CA THR A 412 4.78 -9.45 -13.92
C THR A 412 5.33 -10.70 -14.57
N LYS A 413 5.70 -10.63 -15.85
CA LYS A 413 6.04 -11.80 -16.67
C LYS A 413 7.27 -11.63 -17.55
N TYR A 414 7.73 -10.39 -17.76
CA TYR A 414 8.87 -10.10 -18.62
C TYR A 414 10.18 -10.59 -18.01
N ASN A 415 10.96 -11.30 -18.82
CA ASN A 415 12.20 -11.95 -18.43
C ASN A 415 13.34 -11.60 -19.41
N ASP A 416 13.51 -10.31 -19.66
CA ASP A 416 14.56 -9.74 -20.50
C ASP A 416 14.49 -10.10 -21.99
N GLU A 417 13.35 -10.57 -22.49
CA GLU A 417 13.22 -10.93 -23.90
C GLU A 417 13.35 -9.70 -24.82
N ASP A 418 13.93 -9.91 -25.99
CA ASP A 418 14.04 -8.87 -27.02
C ASP A 418 12.67 -8.42 -27.54
N THR A 419 11.71 -9.34 -27.58
CA THR A 419 10.32 -9.07 -27.96
C THR A 419 9.41 -10.07 -27.26
N LEU A 420 8.31 -9.57 -26.69
CA LEU A 420 7.26 -10.37 -26.07
C LEU A 420 5.90 -9.87 -26.57
N MET A 421 5.07 -10.75 -27.12
CA MET A 421 3.71 -10.43 -27.52
C MET A 421 2.72 -11.01 -26.51
N VAL A 422 1.72 -10.21 -26.18
CA VAL A 422 0.74 -10.53 -25.16
C VAL A 422 -0.67 -10.17 -25.59
N GLU A 423 -1.65 -10.85 -25.04
CA GLU A 423 -3.07 -10.61 -25.31
C GLU A 423 -3.81 -10.23 -24.02
N TRP A 424 -4.72 -9.25 -24.14
CA TRP A 424 -5.71 -8.96 -23.11
C TRP A 424 -6.97 -9.81 -23.31
N ASP A 425 -7.19 -10.80 -22.43
CA ASP A 425 -8.39 -11.64 -22.44
C ASP A 425 -9.14 -11.54 -21.11
N LYS A 426 -10.33 -10.92 -21.15
CA LYS A 426 -11.30 -10.86 -20.03
C LYS A 426 -10.70 -10.52 -18.66
N GLY A 427 -9.78 -9.56 -18.62
CA GLY A 427 -9.13 -9.12 -17.38
C GLY A 427 -7.82 -9.82 -17.04
N LYS A 428 -7.36 -10.74 -17.88
CA LYS A 428 -6.09 -11.46 -17.73
C LYS A 428 -5.15 -11.15 -18.90
N VAL A 429 -3.86 -11.33 -18.64
CA VAL A 429 -2.80 -11.14 -19.63
C VAL A 429 -2.21 -12.50 -19.97
N ASN A 430 -2.24 -12.86 -21.25
CA ASN A 430 -1.68 -14.11 -21.76
C ASN A 430 -0.44 -13.81 -22.61
N ILE A 431 0.62 -14.60 -22.46
CA ILE A 431 1.77 -14.56 -23.38
C ILE A 431 1.38 -15.38 -24.61
N ILE A 432 1.54 -14.80 -25.79
CA ILE A 432 1.22 -15.46 -27.06
C ILE A 432 2.46 -15.72 -27.92
N LYS A 433 3.55 -14.97 -27.72
CA LYS A 433 4.82 -15.20 -28.40
C LYS A 433 5.99 -14.58 -27.66
#